data_AF-A0A349AY45-F1
#
_entry.id   AF-A0A349AY45-F1
#
_cell.length_a   1.000
_cell.length_b   1.000
_cell.length_c   1.000
_cell.angle_alpha   90.00
_cell.angle_beta   90.00
_cell.angle_gamma   90.00
#
_symmetry.space_group_name_H-M   'P 1'
#
loop_
_entity.id
_entity.type
_entity.pdbx_description
1 polymer ?
#
loop_
_entity_poly.entity_id
_entity_poly.type
_entity_poly.pdbx_seq_one_letter_code
_entity_poly.pdbx_strand_id
1 'polypeptide(L)'
;MPSKTATEYRSLDGTGNNLAQPALGSAPGVMSRGPEGFSYADGIRRPHDRGNERTISRRLYGLQDVLTERERPNINMIAVLFGQFLNHDKEDNYFYGHWIDNNKSFVTPDSPYQFVWVLDPEDPIATFRGQNRLLDGTPCGLPFKPSTGDFVDG
;
A
#
# COMPACT_ATOMS: atom_id res chain seq x y z
N MET A 1 24.34 -25.92 -3.32
CA MET A 1 24.06 -26.18 -4.76
C MET A 1 22.57 -26.42 -4.89
N PRO A 2 21.83 -25.70 -5.74
CA PRO A 2 20.40 -26.00 -5.94
C PRO A 2 20.25 -27.43 -6.48
N SER A 3 19.30 -28.17 -5.91
CA SER A 3 18.96 -29.54 -6.32
C SER A 3 18.52 -29.55 -7.78
N LYS A 4 19.08 -30.44 -8.60
CA LYS A 4 18.67 -30.66 -10.00
C LYS A 4 17.61 -31.76 -10.14
N THR A 5 17.12 -32.29 -9.04
CA THR A 5 16.16 -33.39 -9.00
C THR A 5 14.90 -32.95 -8.27
N ALA A 6 13.74 -33.32 -8.82
CA ALA A 6 12.45 -33.08 -8.17
C ALA A 6 12.41 -33.76 -6.80
N THR A 7 11.91 -33.03 -5.80
CA THR A 7 11.65 -33.54 -4.45
C THR A 7 10.19 -33.92 -4.33
N GLU A 8 9.90 -34.90 -3.47
CA GLU A 8 8.50 -35.31 -3.18
C GLU A 8 7.70 -34.18 -2.53
N TYR A 9 8.37 -33.34 -1.73
CA TYR A 9 7.77 -32.22 -1.02
C TYR A 9 8.28 -30.88 -1.55
N ARG A 10 7.41 -29.86 -1.48
CA ARG A 10 7.77 -28.48 -1.81
C ARG A 10 8.66 -27.90 -0.71
N SER A 11 9.60 -27.05 -1.08
CA SER A 11 10.29 -26.23 -0.09
C SER A 11 9.32 -25.20 0.51
N LEU A 12 9.62 -24.74 1.72
CA LEU A 12 8.81 -23.75 2.43
C LEU A 12 8.82 -22.38 1.73
N ASP A 13 9.92 -22.07 1.06
CA ASP A 13 10.15 -20.80 0.38
C ASP A 13 9.82 -20.84 -1.12
N GLY A 14 9.48 -22.01 -1.69
CA GLY A 14 9.23 -22.21 -3.12
C GLY A 14 10.48 -22.47 -3.99
N THR A 15 11.69 -22.38 -3.44
CA THR A 15 12.94 -22.68 -4.16
C THR A 15 12.97 -24.09 -4.76
N GLY A 16 13.39 -24.21 -6.01
CA GLY A 16 13.57 -25.49 -6.71
C GLY A 16 12.29 -26.03 -7.35
N ASN A 17 11.17 -25.30 -7.30
CA ASN A 17 9.95 -25.64 -8.04
C ASN A 17 10.20 -25.62 -9.56
N ASN A 18 10.94 -24.64 -10.05
CA ASN A 18 11.44 -24.63 -11.42
C ASN A 18 12.89 -25.13 -11.47
N LEU A 19 13.14 -26.28 -12.11
CA LEU A 19 14.48 -26.89 -12.16
C LEU A 19 15.49 -26.11 -13.01
N ALA A 20 15.02 -25.35 -13.99
CA ALA A 20 15.88 -24.53 -14.85
C ALA A 20 16.24 -23.20 -14.17
N GLN A 21 15.31 -22.64 -13.39
CA GLN A 21 15.45 -21.40 -12.64
C GLN A 21 14.96 -21.58 -11.19
N PRO A 22 15.79 -22.15 -10.30
CA PRO A 22 15.35 -22.54 -8.96
C PRO A 22 14.75 -21.43 -8.10
N ALA A 23 15.08 -20.16 -8.34
CA ALA A 23 14.54 -19.01 -7.60
C ALA A 23 13.22 -18.45 -8.17
N LEU A 24 12.70 -19.01 -9.26
CA LEU A 24 11.49 -18.46 -9.89
C LEU A 24 10.26 -18.74 -9.04
N GLY A 25 9.64 -17.68 -8.53
CA GLY A 25 8.45 -17.76 -7.68
C GLY A 25 8.74 -18.15 -6.23
N SER A 26 10.01 -18.12 -5.79
CA SER A 26 10.37 -18.31 -4.40
C SER A 26 10.31 -16.99 -3.60
N ALA A 27 10.10 -17.09 -2.29
CA ALA A 27 10.16 -15.98 -1.35
C ALA A 27 11.49 -15.95 -0.57
N PRO A 28 11.98 -14.78 -0.12
CA PRO A 28 11.54 -13.45 -0.56
C PRO A 28 11.98 -13.17 -2.00
N GLY A 29 11.26 -12.29 -2.68
CA GLY A 29 11.53 -11.94 -4.07
C GLY A 29 10.88 -10.62 -4.47
N VAL A 30 11.14 -10.19 -5.69
CA VAL A 30 10.50 -9.00 -6.29
C VAL A 30 9.34 -9.43 -7.18
N MET A 31 8.27 -8.63 -7.20
CA MET A 31 7.18 -8.84 -8.15
C MET A 31 7.67 -8.63 -9.58
N SER A 32 7.28 -9.52 -10.48
CA SER A 32 7.49 -9.34 -11.91
C SER A 32 6.67 -8.16 -12.43
N ARG A 33 7.25 -7.33 -13.29
CA ARG A 33 6.50 -6.26 -13.98
C ARG A 33 5.66 -6.87 -15.09
N GLY A 34 4.43 -6.37 -15.25
CA GLY A 34 3.57 -6.67 -16.39
C GLY A 34 4.14 -6.12 -17.71
N PRO A 35 3.46 -6.38 -18.85
CA PRO A 35 3.91 -5.89 -20.15
C PRO A 35 3.99 -4.36 -20.25
N GLU A 36 3.24 -3.63 -19.40
CA GLU A 36 3.27 -2.18 -19.30
C GLU A 36 4.54 -1.64 -18.61
N GLY A 37 5.32 -2.52 -17.97
CA GLY A 37 6.56 -2.15 -17.29
C GLY A 37 6.31 -1.33 -16.02
N PHE A 38 6.91 -0.15 -15.94
CA PHE A 38 6.79 0.77 -14.81
C PHE A 38 6.59 2.21 -15.29
N SER A 39 5.99 3.04 -14.43
CA SER A 39 5.80 4.45 -14.73
C SER A 39 6.02 5.28 -13.47
N TYR A 40 7.15 5.97 -13.43
CA TYR A 40 7.54 6.90 -12.37
C TYR A 40 7.74 8.30 -12.96
N ALA A 41 7.48 9.35 -12.18
CA ALA A 41 7.61 10.74 -12.61
C ALA A 41 9.05 11.12 -12.99
N ASP A 42 10.03 10.52 -12.31
CA ASP A 42 11.47 10.70 -12.59
C ASP A 42 12.04 9.58 -13.49
N GLY A 43 11.19 8.65 -13.94
CA GLY A 43 11.62 7.48 -14.71
C GLY A 43 12.38 6.41 -13.91
N ILE A 44 12.49 6.54 -12.58
CA ILE A 44 13.27 5.62 -11.73
C ILE A 44 12.45 5.11 -10.55
N ARG A 45 11.93 6.01 -9.70
CA ARG A 45 11.26 5.64 -8.43
C ARG A 45 10.23 6.64 -7.89
N ARG A 46 10.26 7.91 -8.30
CA ARG A 46 9.32 8.92 -7.79
C ARG A 46 7.91 8.63 -8.31
N PRO A 47 6.90 8.45 -7.44
CA PRO A 47 5.52 8.29 -7.90
C PRO A 47 5.03 9.52 -8.67
N HIS A 48 4.07 9.31 -9.55
CA HIS A 48 3.39 10.41 -10.24
C HIS A 48 2.49 11.18 -9.29
N ASP A 49 2.46 12.51 -9.43
CA ASP A 49 1.35 13.30 -8.91
C ASP A 49 0.16 13.17 -9.88
N ARG A 50 -0.87 12.44 -9.46
CA ARG A 50 -2.11 12.20 -10.22
C ARG A 50 -3.34 12.72 -9.49
N GLY A 51 -3.14 13.70 -8.61
CA GLY A 51 -4.17 14.20 -7.73
C GLY A 51 -4.27 13.41 -6.43
N ASN A 52 -4.92 14.03 -5.45
CA ASN A 52 -5.02 13.52 -4.08
C ASN A 52 -5.97 12.31 -3.99
N GLU A 53 -5.45 11.18 -3.52
CA GLU A 53 -6.17 9.91 -3.40
C GLU A 53 -7.37 10.02 -2.47
N ARG A 54 -7.27 10.80 -1.38
CA ARG A 54 -8.38 11.01 -0.45
C ARG A 54 -9.50 11.83 -1.09
N THR A 55 -9.15 12.88 -1.84
CA THR A 55 -10.12 13.68 -2.59
C THR A 55 -10.85 12.81 -3.61
N ILE A 56 -10.13 11.96 -4.34
CA ILE A 56 -10.71 11.02 -5.31
C ILE A 56 -11.64 10.03 -4.61
N SER A 57 -11.19 9.40 -3.51
CA SER A 57 -11.98 8.47 -2.71
C SER A 57 -13.29 9.12 -2.24
N ARG A 58 -13.23 10.32 -1.67
CA ARG A 58 -14.40 11.04 -1.19
C ARG A 58 -15.38 11.39 -2.31
N ARG A 59 -14.88 11.88 -3.45
CA ARG A 59 -15.72 12.37 -4.54
C ARG A 59 -16.33 11.26 -5.40
N LEU A 60 -15.63 10.14 -5.58
CA LEU A 60 -16.04 9.08 -6.50
C LEU A 60 -16.51 7.79 -5.81
N TYR A 61 -15.97 7.50 -4.63
CA TYR A 61 -16.23 6.25 -3.89
C TYR A 61 -16.81 6.49 -2.50
N GLY A 62 -17.19 7.74 -2.19
CA GLY A 62 -17.90 8.08 -0.97
C GLY A 62 -19.23 7.34 -0.92
N LEU A 63 -19.60 6.86 0.27
CA LEU A 63 -20.92 6.31 0.49
C LEU A 63 -21.95 7.41 0.22
N GLN A 64 -22.97 7.09 -0.57
CA GLN A 64 -24.14 7.96 -0.71
C GLN A 64 -24.94 7.92 0.59
N ASP A 65 -25.77 8.94 0.82
CA ASP A 65 -26.62 9.06 2.02
C ASP A 65 -27.55 7.85 2.23
N VAL A 66 -27.78 7.07 1.16
CA VAL A 66 -28.47 5.78 1.22
C VAL A 66 -27.45 4.68 0.95
N LEU A 67 -27.21 3.85 1.97
CA LEU A 67 -26.54 2.58 1.79
C LEU A 67 -27.46 1.65 0.99
N THR A 68 -27.35 1.67 -0.33
CA THR A 68 -27.94 0.63 -1.14
C THR A 68 -27.03 -0.59 -1.02
N GLU A 69 -27.35 -1.50 -0.11
CA GLU A 69 -26.77 -2.84 -0.13
C GLU A 69 -27.10 -3.45 -1.48
N ARG A 70 -26.11 -3.46 -2.38
CA ARG A 70 -26.27 -4.14 -3.65
C ARG A 70 -26.03 -5.61 -3.40
N GLU A 71 -27.03 -6.27 -2.84
CA GLU A 71 -26.99 -7.70 -2.62
C GLU A 71 -26.65 -8.42 -3.93
N ARG A 72 -25.73 -9.35 -3.84
CA ARG A 72 -25.33 -10.23 -4.93
C ARG A 72 -25.83 -11.62 -4.54
N PRO A 73 -27.00 -12.07 -5.03
CA PRO A 73 -27.61 -13.32 -4.56
C PRO A 73 -26.71 -14.56 -4.79
N ASN A 74 -25.72 -14.45 -5.67
CA ASN A 74 -24.78 -15.52 -6.01
C ASN A 74 -23.42 -15.39 -5.30
N ILE A 75 -23.24 -14.44 -4.38
CA ILE A 75 -21.99 -14.22 -3.65
C ILE A 75 -22.31 -14.17 -2.16
N ASN A 76 -21.71 -15.07 -1.40
CA ASN A 76 -21.80 -15.07 0.06
C ASN A 76 -20.50 -14.54 0.68
N MET A 77 -20.51 -14.32 1.99
CA MET A 77 -19.34 -13.82 2.72
C MET A 77 -18.11 -14.75 2.60
N ILE A 78 -18.32 -16.06 2.49
CA ILE A 78 -17.21 -17.02 2.31
C ILE A 78 -16.47 -16.76 1.01
N ALA A 79 -17.15 -16.37 -0.06
CA ALA A 79 -16.49 -16.03 -1.32
C ALA A 79 -15.53 -14.82 -1.18
N VAL A 80 -15.92 -13.82 -0.39
CA VAL A 80 -15.06 -12.64 -0.11
C VAL A 80 -13.84 -13.04 0.73
N LEU A 81 -14.08 -13.77 1.82
CA LEU A 81 -13.01 -14.20 2.74
C LEU A 81 -12.03 -15.18 2.07
N PHE A 82 -12.53 -16.08 1.23
CA PHE A 82 -11.68 -17.02 0.50
C PHE A 82 -10.83 -16.29 -0.56
N GLY A 83 -11.37 -15.23 -1.19
CA GLY A 83 -10.57 -14.35 -2.05
C GLY A 83 -9.40 -13.72 -1.30
N GLN A 84 -9.62 -13.24 -0.08
CA GLN A 84 -8.55 -12.70 0.78
C GLN A 84 -7.52 -13.78 1.17
N PHE A 85 -7.98 -14.98 1.55
CA PHE A 85 -7.10 -16.10 1.85
C PHE A 85 -6.17 -16.43 0.67
N LEU A 86 -6.71 -16.52 -0.54
CA LEU A 86 -5.91 -16.76 -1.74
C LEU A 86 -4.93 -15.62 -2.03
N ASN A 87 -5.33 -14.37 -1.80
CA ASN A 87 -4.43 -13.22 -1.97
C ASN A 87 -3.23 -13.33 -1.03
N HIS A 88 -3.49 -13.61 0.25
CA HIS A 88 -2.45 -13.72 1.27
C HIS A 88 -1.53 -14.95 1.08
N ASP A 89 -1.98 -16.00 0.39
CA ASP A 89 -1.12 -17.13 -0.01
C ASP A 89 -0.17 -16.77 -1.18
N LYS A 90 -0.54 -15.77 -1.99
CA LYS A 90 0.12 -15.49 -3.27
C LYS A 90 1.04 -14.28 -3.21
N GLU A 91 0.68 -13.26 -2.45
CA GLU A 91 1.44 -12.03 -2.40
C GLU A 91 1.38 -11.35 -1.03
N ASP A 92 2.53 -10.78 -0.66
CA ASP A 92 2.67 -9.86 0.46
C ASP A 92 3.76 -8.85 0.09
N ASN A 93 3.52 -7.57 0.38
CA ASN A 93 4.46 -6.50 0.12
C ASN A 93 5.03 -6.00 1.43
N TYR A 94 6.35 -6.17 1.59
CA TYR A 94 7.04 -5.61 2.74
C TYR A 94 7.15 -4.09 2.64
N PHE A 95 6.52 -3.37 3.56
CA PHE A 95 6.58 -1.91 3.63
C PHE A 95 7.87 -1.45 4.32
N TYR A 96 8.68 -0.66 3.60
CA TYR A 96 9.90 -0.07 4.15
C TYR A 96 9.56 1.04 5.15
N GLY A 97 10.12 0.99 6.36
CA GLY A 97 9.89 2.01 7.42
C GLY A 97 8.54 1.88 8.14
N HIS A 98 7.93 0.71 8.15
CA HIS A 98 6.65 0.45 8.81
C HIS A 98 6.82 0.34 10.34
N TRP A 99 5.99 1.09 11.08
CA TRP A 99 5.91 1.19 12.56
C TRP A 99 7.09 1.87 13.27
N ILE A 100 6.91 3.16 13.59
CA ILE A 100 7.56 3.74 14.77
C ILE A 100 6.55 3.60 15.93
N ASP A 101 7.02 3.09 17.08
CA ASP A 101 6.34 2.57 18.28
C ASP A 101 5.26 3.45 18.97
N ASN A 102 4.72 4.46 18.30
CA ASN A 102 3.86 5.46 18.94
C ASN A 102 2.36 5.17 18.79
N ASN A 103 1.96 3.96 18.37
CA ASN A 103 0.55 3.55 18.18
C ASN A 103 -0.28 4.48 17.26
N LYS A 104 0.39 5.36 16.52
CA LYS A 104 -0.23 6.21 15.51
C LYS A 104 0.01 5.55 14.18
N SER A 105 -0.91 4.66 13.81
CA SER A 105 -1.29 4.51 12.40
C SER A 105 -1.39 5.93 11.83
N PHE A 106 -0.66 6.18 10.75
CA PHE A 106 -0.31 7.50 10.18
C PHE A 106 1.02 8.10 10.66
N VAL A 107 2.09 7.60 10.03
CA VAL A 107 3.20 8.35 9.46
C VAL A 107 4.02 9.31 10.34
N THR A 108 5.29 9.00 10.56
CA THR A 108 6.28 9.94 11.13
C THR A 108 6.87 10.83 10.02
N PRO A 109 6.75 12.17 10.11
CA PRO A 109 6.94 13.15 9.01
C PRO A 109 8.35 13.30 8.41
N ASP A 110 9.34 12.51 8.81
CA ASP A 110 10.75 12.75 8.50
C ASP A 110 11.43 11.65 7.66
N SER A 111 10.65 10.74 7.04
CA SER A 111 11.23 9.66 6.20
C SER A 111 11.20 10.00 4.71
N PRO A 112 12.30 9.81 3.95
CA PRO A 112 12.30 9.96 2.49
C PRO A 112 11.47 8.87 1.78
N TYR A 113 11.05 7.83 2.50
CA TYR A 113 10.19 6.74 2.01
C TYR A 113 8.72 6.96 2.34
N GLN A 114 8.37 8.15 2.82
CA GLN A 114 7.04 8.46 3.28
C GLN A 114 6.15 8.98 2.14
N PHE A 115 4.98 8.36 2.00
CA PHE A 115 3.89 8.88 1.19
C PHE A 115 2.69 9.13 2.10
N VAL A 116 2.34 10.41 2.29
CA VAL A 116 1.22 10.83 3.14
C VAL A 116 0.03 11.21 2.28
N TRP A 117 -1.14 10.69 2.60
CA TRP A 117 -2.38 11.22 2.06
C TRP A 117 -2.67 12.57 2.67
N VAL A 118 -2.68 13.60 1.84
CA VAL A 118 -3.10 14.94 2.24
C VAL A 118 -4.62 14.92 2.44
N LEU A 119 -5.12 15.53 3.50
CA LEU A 119 -6.57 15.68 3.71
C LEU A 119 -7.02 17.05 3.21
N ASP A 120 -8.12 17.09 2.45
CA ASP A 120 -8.79 18.35 2.13
C ASP A 120 -9.23 19.04 3.45
N PRO A 121 -9.17 20.38 3.56
CA PRO A 121 -9.64 21.09 4.75
C PRO A 121 -11.10 20.80 5.11
N GLU A 122 -11.94 20.56 4.10
CA GLU A 122 -13.34 20.22 4.27
C GLU A 122 -13.58 18.73 4.54
N ASP A 123 -12.53 17.90 4.58
CA ASP A 123 -12.67 16.48 4.86
C ASP A 123 -13.13 16.26 6.30
N PRO A 124 -14.24 15.55 6.55
CA PRO A 124 -14.69 15.25 7.90
C PRO A 124 -13.65 14.52 8.75
N ILE A 125 -12.72 13.78 8.16
CA ILE A 125 -11.62 13.13 8.90
C ILE A 125 -10.62 14.17 9.42
N ALA A 126 -10.35 15.23 8.64
CA ALA A 126 -9.49 16.34 9.06
C ALA A 126 -10.09 17.11 10.24
N THR A 127 -11.42 17.13 10.36
CA THR A 127 -12.14 17.84 11.43
C THR A 127 -12.47 16.94 12.63
N PHE A 128 -12.65 15.64 12.44
CA PHE A 128 -12.96 14.67 13.50
C PHE A 128 -11.76 14.36 14.41
N ARG A 129 -10.53 14.38 13.89
CA ARG A 129 -9.32 14.04 14.65
C ARG A 129 -8.80 15.15 15.56
N GLY A 130 -9.59 16.18 15.91
CA GLY A 130 -9.11 17.29 16.77
C GLY A 130 -7.80 17.93 16.26
N GLN A 131 -7.52 17.81 14.96
CA GLN A 131 -6.29 18.23 14.29
C GLN A 131 -6.37 19.68 13.79
N ASN A 132 -7.45 20.40 14.13
CA ASN A 132 -7.55 21.83 14.02
C ASN A 132 -8.14 22.37 15.33
N ARG A 133 -7.38 23.16 16.10
CA ARG A 133 -8.02 24.13 16.98
C ARG A 133 -8.66 25.16 16.07
N LEU A 134 -9.99 25.15 16.00
CA LEU A 134 -10.82 26.04 15.19
C LEU A 134 -10.75 27.53 15.61
N LEU A 135 -9.64 28.01 16.19
CA LEU A 135 -9.56 29.37 16.73
C LEU A 135 -8.28 30.16 16.39
N ASP A 136 -7.18 29.53 15.94
CA ASP A 136 -5.91 30.28 15.72
C ASP A 136 -5.15 29.94 14.43
N GLY A 137 -5.66 29.04 13.58
CA GLY A 137 -5.06 28.73 12.27
C GLY A 137 -3.61 28.19 12.33
N THR A 138 -3.13 27.82 13.52
CA THR A 138 -1.79 27.25 13.67
C THR A 138 -1.87 25.74 13.47
N PRO A 139 -1.12 25.12 12.53
CA PRO A 139 -1.18 23.68 12.32
C PRO A 139 -0.69 22.96 13.58
N CYS A 140 -1.55 22.14 14.22
CA CYS A 140 -1.12 21.20 15.25
C CYS A 140 -0.63 19.90 14.59
N GLY A 141 0.54 20.04 14.01
CA GLY A 141 1.27 19.04 13.25
C GLY A 141 2.39 19.82 12.59
N LEU A 142 3.61 19.27 12.60
CA LEU A 142 4.72 19.92 11.92
C LEU A 142 4.23 20.37 10.54
N PRO A 143 4.40 21.66 10.17
CA PRO A 143 3.96 22.14 8.87
C PRO A 143 4.49 21.19 7.81
N PHE A 144 3.62 20.81 6.88
CA PHE A 144 4.00 20.00 5.72
C PHE A 144 5.26 20.60 5.11
N LYS A 145 6.40 19.97 5.40
CA LYS A 145 7.57 20.09 4.54
C LYS A 145 7.26 19.11 3.42
N PRO A 146 7.04 19.56 2.17
CA PRO A 146 7.26 18.65 1.06
C PRO A 146 8.63 18.04 1.31
N SER A 147 8.75 16.72 1.22
CA SER A 147 10.03 16.07 1.44
C SER A 147 11.05 16.75 0.51
N THR A 148 11.93 17.57 1.08
CA THR A 148 13.12 18.07 0.40
C THR A 148 14.19 16.97 0.37
N GLY A 149 13.85 15.77 0.85
CA GLY A 149 14.71 14.61 0.80
C GLY A 149 14.98 14.27 -0.65
N ASP A 150 16.21 14.54 -1.08
CA ASP A 150 16.80 13.80 -2.17
C ASP A 150 16.65 12.32 -1.81
N PHE A 151 16.07 11.54 -2.72
CA PHE A 151 16.12 10.10 -2.56
C PHE A 151 17.61 9.72 -2.59
N VAL A 152 18.16 9.35 -1.45
CA VAL A 152 19.55 8.91 -1.34
C VAL A 152 19.59 7.44 -1.68
N ASP A 153 20.46 7.06 -2.62
CA ASP A 153 20.69 5.66 -2.93
C ASP A 153 21.34 4.99 -1.72
N GLY A 154 20.70 3.92 -1.24
CA GLY A 154 21.25 3.00 -0.23
C GLY A 154 21.51 1.65 -0.86
#